data_AF-A0A0W0VW66-F1
#
_entry.id   AF-A0A0W0VW66-F1
#
_cell.length_a   1.000
_cell.length_b   1.000
_cell.length_c   1.000
_cell.angle_alpha   90.00
_cell.angle_beta   90.00
_cell.angle_gamma   90.00
#
_symmetry.space_group_name_H-M   'P 1'
#
loop_
_entity.id
_entity.type
_entity.pdbx_description
1 polymer ?
#
loop_
_entity_poly.entity_id
_entity_poly.type
_entity_poly.pdbx_seq_one_letter_code
_entity_poly.pdbx_strand_id
1 'polypeptide(L)'
;MLLSEDGSTLLRVDHCDIKEDGSFDFPRSVTSIGENAFIYKKLRHVTIPDRVTSIGEGAFMCCSLLEEVNILKGVTSIGTQAFAGCINLRKINIPETVTKINTQTFHKCTSLEQIKISHGLTSIGMQAFGECINLQEMIIPMGVISIHVCAFDGCTNLRRVSMPESVTSIGVNVFMNCENLQSILIDSTDENKRERIIRLIPEELKSKIVLCSKEEIQILWKQELKRITTTPHTTPLYRYFSSDLYEEAPKLPNELLVTVNRFVGGANPYYKEAFDLIQHVPLPIFKDGQNGLQNYKERIKEIVDGCISKAVEMNEERTLSL
;
A
#
# COMPACT_ATOMS: atom_id res chain seq x y z
N MET A 1 16.65 -0.82 -34.94
CA MET A 1 15.22 -0.84 -34.57
C MET A 1 14.36 -0.89 -35.83
N LEU A 2 13.14 -1.41 -35.72
CA LEU A 2 12.11 -1.49 -36.76
C LEU A 2 10.86 -0.74 -36.30
N LEU A 3 10.36 0.15 -37.17
CA LEU A 3 9.09 0.86 -37.01
C LEU A 3 8.07 0.37 -38.04
N SER A 4 6.79 0.62 -37.80
CA SER A 4 5.73 0.48 -38.81
C SER A 4 5.95 1.41 -40.01
N GLU A 5 5.23 1.17 -41.11
CA GLU A 5 5.34 1.97 -42.36
C GLU A 5 5.09 3.47 -42.14
N ASP A 6 4.17 3.81 -41.24
CA ASP A 6 3.84 5.18 -40.85
C ASP A 6 4.77 5.74 -39.75
N GLY A 7 5.71 4.94 -39.25
CA GLY A 7 6.66 5.30 -38.19
C GLY A 7 6.05 5.48 -36.79
N SER A 8 4.77 5.14 -36.60
CA SER A 8 4.02 5.40 -35.35
C SER A 8 4.18 4.28 -34.31
N THR A 9 4.45 3.05 -34.75
CA THR A 9 4.55 1.87 -33.90
C THR A 9 5.98 1.36 -33.86
N LEU A 10 6.53 1.17 -32.67
CA LEU A 10 7.82 0.50 -32.47
C LEU A 10 7.62 -1.03 -32.52
N LEU A 11 8.00 -1.66 -33.63
CA LEU A 11 7.77 -3.08 -33.87
C LEU A 11 8.88 -3.97 -33.29
N ARG A 12 10.13 -3.52 -33.35
CA ARG A 12 11.27 -4.27 -32.82
C ARG A 12 12.42 -3.35 -32.45
N VAL A 13 13.06 -3.62 -31.33
CA VAL A 13 14.34 -3.01 -30.95
C VAL A 13 15.44 -4.05 -31.16
N ASP A 14 16.56 -3.64 -31.71
CA ASP A 14 17.76 -4.46 -31.87
C ASP A 14 18.73 -4.16 -30.71
N HIS A 15 19.67 -5.05 -30.43
CA HIS A 15 20.57 -4.87 -29.27
C HIS A 15 21.45 -3.62 -29.35
N CYS A 16 21.77 -3.17 -30.56
CA CYS A 16 22.58 -1.97 -30.80
C CYS A 16 21.82 -0.65 -30.59
N ASP A 17 20.48 -0.69 -30.48
CA ASP A 17 19.69 0.52 -30.22
C ASP A 17 19.62 0.87 -28.72
N ILE A 18 20.02 -0.06 -27.85
CA ILE A 18 20.06 0.11 -26.40
C ILE A 18 21.42 0.68 -26.03
N LYS A 19 21.43 1.78 -25.27
CA LYS A 19 22.66 2.44 -24.84
C LYS A 19 23.43 1.55 -23.85
N GLU A 20 24.71 1.86 -23.65
CA GLU A 20 25.57 1.13 -22.72
C GLU A 20 25.05 1.13 -21.26
N ASP A 21 24.34 2.19 -20.88
CA ASP A 21 23.68 2.32 -19.57
C ASP A 21 22.36 1.51 -19.47
N GLY A 22 21.95 0.81 -20.53
CA GLY A 22 20.72 0.03 -20.57
C GLY A 22 19.46 0.86 -20.79
N SER A 23 19.57 2.13 -21.19
CA SER A 23 18.43 2.98 -21.55
C SER A 23 18.10 2.94 -23.04
N PHE A 24 16.87 3.35 -23.38
CA PHE A 24 16.39 3.45 -24.75
C PHE A 24 15.66 4.78 -24.97
N ASP A 25 16.05 5.50 -26.03
CA ASP A 25 15.41 6.75 -26.42
C ASP A 25 14.34 6.50 -27.48
N PHE A 26 13.08 6.78 -27.14
CA PHE A 26 11.98 6.63 -28.09
C PHE A 26 12.04 7.72 -29.18
N PRO A 27 11.94 7.35 -30.47
CA PRO A 27 11.74 8.30 -31.55
C PRO A 27 10.47 9.14 -31.34
N ARG A 28 10.49 10.41 -31.75
CA ARG A 28 9.37 11.35 -31.52
C ARG A 28 8.07 10.92 -32.19
N SER A 29 8.13 10.15 -33.28
CA SER A 29 6.96 9.65 -34.00
C SER A 29 6.23 8.52 -33.29
N VAL A 30 6.89 7.82 -32.35
CA VAL A 30 6.33 6.62 -31.73
C VAL A 30 5.20 6.97 -30.77
N THR A 31 4.01 6.43 -31.04
CA THR A 31 2.77 6.55 -30.25
C THR A 31 2.30 5.20 -29.70
N SER A 32 2.93 4.09 -30.10
CA SER A 32 2.60 2.73 -29.64
C SER A 32 3.84 1.84 -29.61
N ILE A 33 3.89 0.94 -28.62
CA ILE A 33 4.91 -0.11 -28.55
C ILE A 33 4.26 -1.41 -29.03
N GLY A 34 4.81 -1.99 -30.09
CA GLY A 34 4.31 -3.20 -30.71
C GLY A 34 4.49 -4.45 -29.85
N GLU A 35 3.85 -5.52 -30.29
CA GLU A 35 4.02 -6.84 -29.70
C GLU A 35 5.49 -7.25 -29.68
N ASN A 36 5.97 -7.77 -28.55
CA ASN A 36 7.33 -8.28 -28.37
C ASN A 36 8.47 -7.29 -28.72
N ALA A 37 8.19 -5.97 -28.82
CA ALA A 37 9.15 -5.00 -29.35
C ALA A 37 10.50 -4.97 -28.60
N PHE A 38 10.48 -5.19 -27.29
CA PHE A 38 11.66 -5.28 -26.40
C PHE A 38 11.83 -6.67 -25.77
N ILE A 39 11.23 -7.72 -26.34
CA ILE A 39 11.38 -9.06 -25.77
C ILE A 39 12.86 -9.45 -25.59
N TYR A 40 13.21 -10.00 -24.42
CA TYR A 40 14.58 -10.40 -24.03
C TYR A 40 15.64 -9.29 -24.09
N LYS A 41 15.24 -8.01 -24.09
CA LYS A 41 16.20 -6.91 -24.17
C LYS A 41 16.87 -6.62 -22.84
N LYS A 42 18.13 -6.19 -22.94
CA LYS A 42 19.01 -5.83 -21.82
C LYS A 42 18.76 -4.38 -21.36
N LEU A 43 17.49 -4.00 -21.21
CA LEU A 43 17.13 -2.71 -20.64
C LEU A 43 17.38 -2.73 -19.13
N ARG A 44 17.86 -1.62 -18.57
CA ARG A 44 17.91 -1.39 -17.13
C ARG A 44 16.81 -0.45 -16.67
N HIS A 45 16.56 0.61 -17.44
CA HIS A 45 15.51 1.58 -17.17
C HIS A 45 14.84 2.00 -18.48
N VAL A 46 13.54 2.24 -18.45
CA VAL A 46 12.81 2.77 -19.60
C VAL A 46 11.79 3.82 -19.16
N THR A 47 11.80 4.97 -19.83
CA THR A 47 10.77 5.99 -19.68
C THR A 47 9.89 5.96 -20.91
N ILE A 48 8.65 5.52 -20.74
CA ILE A 48 7.64 5.48 -21.81
C ILE A 48 7.01 6.88 -21.91
N PRO A 49 7.21 7.60 -23.03
CA PRO A 49 6.78 8.99 -23.15
C PRO A 49 5.25 9.14 -23.16
N ASP A 50 4.77 10.33 -22.82
CA ASP A 50 3.35 10.69 -22.71
C ASP A 50 2.56 10.59 -24.03
N ARG A 51 3.24 10.63 -25.18
CA ARG A 51 2.63 10.38 -26.50
C ARG A 51 2.33 8.90 -26.77
N VAL A 52 2.94 7.97 -26.02
CA VAL A 52 2.67 6.54 -26.19
C VAL A 52 1.35 6.20 -25.52
N THR A 53 0.43 5.65 -26.30
CA THR A 53 -0.95 5.36 -25.87
C THR A 53 -1.19 3.87 -25.62
N SER A 54 -0.35 2.98 -26.15
CA SER A 54 -0.48 1.54 -25.98
C SER A 54 0.87 0.82 -25.87
N ILE A 55 0.90 -0.22 -25.03
CA ILE A 55 2.00 -1.17 -24.90
C ILE A 55 1.47 -2.55 -25.32
N GLY A 56 2.07 -3.15 -26.33
CA GLY A 56 1.64 -4.42 -26.91
C GLY A 56 1.86 -5.64 -26.02
N GLU A 57 1.34 -6.78 -26.48
CA GLU A 57 1.54 -8.08 -25.83
C GLU A 57 3.02 -8.45 -25.83
N GLY A 58 3.50 -8.95 -24.68
CA GLY A 58 4.90 -9.35 -24.50
C GLY A 58 5.94 -8.23 -24.74
N ALA A 59 5.53 -6.95 -24.82
CA ALA A 59 6.38 -5.86 -25.27
C ALA A 59 7.74 -5.78 -24.56
N PHE A 60 7.78 -6.01 -23.25
CA PHE A 60 8.99 -6.07 -22.42
C PHE A 60 9.20 -7.45 -21.79
N MET A 61 8.59 -8.51 -22.33
CA MET A 61 8.68 -9.84 -21.75
C MET A 61 10.14 -10.30 -21.65
N CYS A 62 10.51 -10.87 -20.51
CA CYS A 62 11.83 -11.35 -20.16
C CYS A 62 12.95 -10.30 -20.30
N CYS A 63 12.65 -9.00 -20.13
CA CYS A 63 13.65 -7.97 -19.89
C CYS A 63 14.24 -8.13 -18.48
N SER A 64 15.06 -9.17 -18.28
CA SER A 64 15.49 -9.60 -16.94
C SER A 64 16.34 -8.59 -16.19
N LEU A 65 16.95 -7.62 -16.88
CA LEU A 65 17.75 -6.55 -16.28
C LEU A 65 16.93 -5.28 -15.97
N LEU A 66 15.65 -5.23 -16.34
CA LEU A 66 14.82 -4.04 -16.21
C LEU A 66 14.46 -3.82 -14.74
N GLU A 67 14.99 -2.75 -14.14
CA GLU A 67 14.84 -2.41 -12.72
C GLU A 67 13.71 -1.40 -12.49
N GLU A 68 13.52 -0.47 -13.43
CA GLU A 68 12.53 0.60 -13.32
C GLU A 68 11.85 0.89 -14.67
N VAL A 69 10.52 1.01 -14.61
CA VAL A 69 9.68 1.45 -15.73
C VAL A 69 8.89 2.67 -15.30
N ASN A 70 9.13 3.79 -15.97
CA ASN A 70 8.33 5.00 -15.79
C ASN A 70 7.33 5.15 -16.94
N ILE A 71 6.05 4.91 -16.67
CA ILE A 71 4.96 5.06 -17.64
C ILE A 71 4.33 6.45 -17.44
N LEU A 72 4.51 7.35 -18.41
CA LEU A 72 3.86 8.66 -18.39
C LEU A 72 2.35 8.57 -18.72
N LYS A 73 1.63 9.67 -18.53
CA LYS A 73 0.15 9.71 -18.48
C LYS A 73 -0.59 9.32 -19.79
N GLY A 74 0.11 9.06 -20.88
CA GLY A 74 -0.49 8.75 -22.18
C GLY A 74 -1.04 7.35 -22.33
N VAL A 75 -0.46 6.38 -21.62
CA VAL A 75 -0.75 4.96 -21.85
C VAL A 75 -2.15 4.62 -21.36
N THR A 76 -3.00 4.11 -22.25
CA THR A 76 -4.38 3.69 -21.95
C THR A 76 -4.52 2.17 -21.91
N SER A 77 -3.59 1.44 -22.53
CA SER A 77 -3.61 -0.03 -22.60
C SER A 77 -2.22 -0.65 -22.45
N ILE A 78 -2.16 -1.75 -21.71
CA ILE A 78 -0.97 -2.58 -21.49
C ILE A 78 -1.33 -4.02 -21.82
N GLY A 79 -0.66 -4.62 -22.79
CA GLY A 79 -0.98 -5.95 -23.33
C GLY A 79 -0.72 -7.10 -22.36
N THR A 80 -1.23 -8.28 -22.75
CA THR A 80 -0.93 -9.57 -22.11
C THR A 80 0.57 -9.76 -21.98
N GLN A 81 1.05 -10.30 -20.85
CA GLN A 81 2.47 -10.58 -20.61
C GLN A 81 3.44 -9.40 -20.83
N ALA A 82 2.97 -8.15 -20.89
CA ALA A 82 3.80 -7.02 -21.32
C ALA A 82 5.10 -6.85 -20.52
N PHE A 83 5.11 -7.20 -19.23
CA PHE A 83 6.29 -7.17 -18.36
C PHE A 83 6.59 -8.54 -17.74
N ALA A 84 6.03 -9.63 -18.28
CA ALA A 84 6.25 -10.96 -17.73
C ALA A 84 7.74 -11.32 -17.70
N GLY A 85 8.25 -11.87 -16.60
CA GLY A 85 9.65 -12.26 -16.45
C GLY A 85 10.65 -11.09 -16.32
N CYS A 86 10.19 -9.86 -16.05
CA CYS A 86 11.07 -8.76 -15.64
C CYS A 86 11.52 -8.96 -14.18
N ILE A 87 12.38 -9.95 -13.95
CA ILE A 87 12.72 -10.43 -12.60
C ILE A 87 13.36 -9.38 -11.69
N ASN A 88 14.01 -8.35 -12.23
CA ASN A 88 14.63 -7.26 -11.48
C ASN A 88 13.73 -6.02 -11.35
N LEU A 89 12.51 -6.02 -11.90
CA LEU A 89 11.62 -4.87 -11.85
C LEU A 89 11.13 -4.67 -10.41
N ARG A 90 11.60 -3.61 -9.74
CA ARG A 90 11.31 -3.38 -8.32
C ARG A 90 10.07 -2.54 -8.09
N LYS A 91 9.80 -1.62 -9.02
CA LYS A 91 8.71 -0.64 -8.91
C LYS A 91 8.18 -0.28 -10.29
N ILE A 92 6.86 -0.18 -10.37
CA ILE A 92 6.17 0.38 -11.52
C ILE A 92 4.95 1.18 -11.06
N ASN A 93 4.71 2.31 -11.69
CA ASN A 93 3.50 3.11 -11.49
C ASN A 93 2.60 2.95 -12.70
N ILE A 94 1.38 2.45 -12.50
CA ILE A 94 0.39 2.33 -13.57
C ILE A 94 -0.41 3.62 -13.65
N PRO A 95 -0.50 4.29 -14.83
CA PRO A 95 -1.18 5.56 -14.95
C PRO A 95 -2.71 5.42 -14.78
N GLU A 96 -3.38 6.53 -14.45
CA GLU A 96 -4.84 6.59 -14.22
C GLU A 96 -5.70 6.25 -15.43
N THR A 97 -5.12 6.39 -16.61
CA THR A 97 -5.72 6.09 -17.91
C THR A 97 -5.82 4.59 -18.20
N VAL A 98 -5.08 3.73 -17.50
CA VAL A 98 -5.13 2.27 -17.69
C VAL A 98 -6.31 1.68 -16.92
N THR A 99 -7.21 1.04 -17.65
CA THR A 99 -8.45 0.48 -17.07
C THR A 99 -8.39 -1.02 -16.77
N LYS A 100 -7.36 -1.74 -17.25
CA LYS A 100 -7.21 -3.18 -17.06
C LYS A 100 -5.73 -3.57 -16.93
N ILE A 101 -5.45 -4.51 -16.01
CA ILE A 101 -4.20 -5.28 -16.01
C ILE A 101 -4.53 -6.61 -16.68
N ASN A 102 -3.92 -6.89 -17.82
CA ASN A 102 -4.22 -8.09 -18.61
C ASN A 102 -3.56 -9.35 -18.02
N THR A 103 -3.87 -10.49 -18.62
CA THR A 103 -3.31 -11.80 -18.24
C THR A 103 -1.78 -11.74 -18.18
N GLN A 104 -1.23 -12.22 -17.07
CA GLN A 104 0.21 -12.36 -16.84
C GLN A 104 1.04 -11.09 -17.03
N THR A 105 0.44 -9.89 -17.00
CA THR A 105 1.13 -8.62 -17.28
C THR A 105 2.44 -8.46 -16.48
N PHE A 106 2.45 -8.82 -15.20
CA PHE A 106 3.61 -8.79 -14.30
C PHE A 106 4.00 -10.18 -13.78
N HIS A 107 3.61 -11.24 -14.48
CA HIS A 107 3.94 -12.60 -14.04
C HIS A 107 5.46 -12.78 -13.89
N LYS A 108 5.92 -13.41 -12.81
CA LYS A 108 7.35 -13.60 -12.48
C LYS A 108 8.17 -12.32 -12.38
N CYS A 109 7.57 -11.17 -12.06
CA CYS A 109 8.31 -9.99 -11.61
C CYS A 109 8.75 -10.19 -10.15
N THR A 110 9.71 -11.09 -9.94
CA THR A 110 10.08 -11.59 -8.61
C THR A 110 10.62 -10.52 -7.66
N SER A 111 11.23 -9.46 -8.18
CA SER A 111 11.71 -8.31 -7.39
C SER A 111 10.67 -7.21 -7.15
N LEU A 112 9.44 -7.34 -7.66
CA LEU A 112 8.42 -6.30 -7.52
C LEU A 112 7.96 -6.21 -6.07
N GLU A 113 8.41 -5.16 -5.37
CA GLU A 113 8.10 -4.94 -3.95
C GLU A 113 6.80 -4.14 -3.78
N GLN A 114 6.57 -3.17 -4.67
CA GLN A 114 5.44 -2.25 -4.61
C GLN A 114 4.94 -1.93 -6.01
N ILE A 115 3.62 -1.94 -6.18
CA ILE A 115 2.95 -1.42 -7.36
C ILE A 115 1.89 -0.42 -6.95
N LYS A 116 1.88 0.73 -7.63
CA LYS A 116 0.77 1.69 -7.52
C LYS A 116 -0.15 1.46 -8.69
N ILE A 117 -1.35 0.99 -8.38
CA ILE A 117 -2.44 0.78 -9.32
C ILE A 117 -3.38 1.97 -9.21
N SER A 118 -3.90 2.45 -10.33
CA SER A 118 -4.76 3.61 -10.39
C SER A 118 -6.24 3.30 -10.12
N HIS A 119 -6.99 4.33 -9.72
CA HIS A 119 -8.44 4.26 -9.48
C HIS A 119 -9.28 4.02 -10.75
N GLY A 120 -8.70 4.16 -11.94
CA GLY A 120 -9.38 3.84 -13.21
C GLY A 120 -9.45 2.33 -13.49
N LEU A 121 -8.75 1.50 -12.72
CA LEU A 121 -8.67 0.07 -12.97
C LEU A 121 -10.00 -0.64 -12.65
N THR A 122 -10.50 -1.42 -13.61
CA THR A 122 -11.77 -2.17 -13.50
C THR A 122 -11.57 -3.68 -13.32
N SER A 123 -10.44 -4.23 -13.78
CA SER A 123 -10.18 -5.67 -13.68
C SER A 123 -8.69 -6.01 -13.58
N ILE A 124 -8.38 -7.06 -12.82
CA ILE A 124 -7.06 -7.69 -12.73
C ILE A 124 -7.12 -9.08 -13.38
N GLY A 125 -6.31 -9.29 -14.42
CA GLY A 125 -6.29 -10.48 -15.25
C GLY A 125 -5.70 -11.72 -14.59
N MET A 126 -5.83 -12.86 -15.29
CA MET A 126 -5.35 -14.16 -14.82
C MET A 126 -3.84 -14.12 -14.62
N GLN A 127 -3.36 -14.58 -13.46
CA GLN A 127 -1.93 -14.57 -13.09
C GLN A 127 -1.23 -13.21 -13.30
N ALA A 128 -1.97 -12.09 -13.27
CA ALA A 128 -1.43 -10.76 -13.54
C ALA A 128 -0.20 -10.43 -12.70
N PHE A 129 -0.17 -10.89 -11.45
CA PHE A 129 0.94 -10.76 -10.49
C PHE A 129 1.44 -12.12 -10.01
N GLY A 130 1.17 -13.20 -10.75
CA GLY A 130 1.60 -14.54 -10.34
C GLY A 130 3.12 -14.61 -10.18
N GLU A 131 3.61 -15.24 -9.12
CA GLU A 131 5.03 -15.38 -8.76
C GLU A 131 5.77 -14.04 -8.53
N CYS A 132 5.05 -12.97 -8.14
CA CYS A 132 5.68 -11.75 -7.60
C CYS A 132 6.14 -11.98 -6.15
N ILE A 133 7.17 -12.79 -5.95
CA ILE A 133 7.57 -13.31 -4.63
C ILE A 133 7.95 -12.23 -3.61
N ASN A 134 8.42 -11.05 -4.02
CA ASN A 134 8.78 -9.96 -3.10
C ASN A 134 7.64 -8.95 -2.86
N LEU A 135 6.47 -9.13 -3.46
CA LEU A 135 5.33 -8.25 -3.24
C LEU A 135 4.82 -8.45 -1.81
N GLN A 136 4.88 -7.40 -0.98
CA GLN A 136 4.54 -7.49 0.45
C GLN A 136 3.11 -7.07 0.76
N GLU A 137 2.61 -6.08 0.02
CA GLU A 137 1.30 -5.48 0.23
C GLU A 137 0.63 -5.21 -1.11
N MET A 138 -0.68 -5.45 -1.16
CA MET A 138 -1.49 -5.13 -2.31
C MET A 138 -2.71 -4.32 -1.90
N ILE A 139 -2.79 -3.09 -2.39
CA ILE A 139 -3.96 -2.22 -2.26
C ILE A 139 -4.68 -2.26 -3.60
N ILE A 140 -5.79 -3.00 -3.65
CA ILE A 140 -6.66 -3.02 -4.81
C ILE A 140 -7.42 -1.68 -4.83
N PRO A 141 -7.31 -0.86 -5.89
CA PRO A 141 -7.91 0.46 -5.89
C PRO A 141 -9.42 0.42 -6.10
N MET A 142 -10.12 1.41 -5.55
CA MET A 142 -11.52 1.69 -5.88
C MET A 142 -11.72 1.70 -7.40
N GLY A 143 -12.75 1.01 -7.88
CA GLY A 143 -13.04 0.86 -9.31
C GLY A 143 -12.87 -0.58 -9.80
N VAL A 144 -12.03 -1.40 -9.12
CA VAL A 144 -11.85 -2.80 -9.50
C VAL A 144 -13.13 -3.58 -9.19
N ILE A 145 -13.65 -4.25 -10.22
CA ILE A 145 -14.87 -5.05 -10.20
C ILE A 145 -14.51 -6.53 -10.14
N SER A 146 -13.50 -6.98 -10.90
CA SER A 146 -13.12 -8.40 -10.99
C SER A 146 -11.62 -8.64 -10.76
N ILE A 147 -11.31 -9.69 -10.01
CA ILE A 147 -9.96 -10.22 -9.81
C ILE A 147 -9.97 -11.65 -10.33
N HIS A 148 -9.21 -11.95 -11.39
CA HIS A 148 -9.33 -13.22 -12.11
C HIS A 148 -8.46 -14.34 -11.48
N VAL A 149 -8.63 -15.55 -12.01
CA VAL A 149 -7.99 -16.79 -11.52
C VAL A 149 -6.48 -16.61 -11.31
N CYS A 150 -5.98 -17.08 -10.17
CA CYS A 150 -4.55 -17.06 -9.82
C CYS A 150 -3.87 -15.68 -9.90
N ALA A 151 -4.62 -14.56 -9.82
CA ALA A 151 -4.06 -13.22 -10.02
C ALA A 151 -2.81 -12.91 -9.17
N PHE A 152 -2.73 -13.43 -7.94
CA PHE A 152 -1.60 -13.29 -7.01
C PHE A 152 -0.99 -14.64 -6.61
N ASP A 153 -1.20 -15.69 -7.40
CA ASP A 153 -0.66 -17.03 -7.10
C ASP A 153 0.86 -16.98 -6.90
N GLY A 154 1.39 -17.61 -5.85
CA GLY A 154 2.81 -17.68 -5.57
C GLY A 154 3.44 -16.36 -5.10
N CYS A 155 2.66 -15.35 -4.70
CA CYS A 155 3.18 -14.16 -4.01
C CYS A 155 3.54 -14.51 -2.56
N THR A 156 4.64 -15.24 -2.36
CA THR A 156 4.97 -15.87 -1.08
C THR A 156 5.24 -14.88 0.05
N ASN A 157 5.71 -13.65 -0.22
CA ASN A 157 5.87 -12.60 0.80
C ASN A 157 4.66 -11.67 0.95
N LEU A 158 3.55 -11.90 0.25
CA LEU A 158 2.36 -11.05 0.36
C LEU A 158 1.74 -11.23 1.74
N ARG A 159 1.80 -10.18 2.58
CA ARG A 159 1.32 -10.19 3.96
C ARG A 159 -0.05 -9.57 4.12
N ARG A 160 -0.34 -8.52 3.35
CA ARG A 160 -1.58 -7.75 3.47
C ARG A 160 -2.21 -7.48 2.13
N VAL A 161 -3.52 -7.66 2.07
CA VAL A 161 -4.34 -7.27 0.92
C VAL A 161 -5.47 -6.37 1.40
N SER A 162 -5.68 -5.26 0.72
CA SER A 162 -6.87 -4.40 0.90
C SER A 162 -7.71 -4.43 -0.37
N MET A 163 -9.00 -4.72 -0.22
CA MET A 163 -9.98 -4.79 -1.31
C MET A 163 -11.08 -3.75 -1.13
N PRO A 164 -11.49 -3.03 -2.19
CA PRO A 164 -12.56 -2.05 -2.10
C PRO A 164 -13.95 -2.70 -2.15
N GLU A 165 -14.97 -1.97 -1.71
CA GLU A 165 -16.38 -2.37 -1.82
C GLU A 165 -16.87 -2.63 -3.26
N SER A 166 -16.15 -2.13 -4.27
CA SER A 166 -16.49 -2.29 -5.69
C SER A 166 -16.28 -3.71 -6.23
N VAL A 167 -15.48 -4.54 -5.55
CA VAL A 167 -15.19 -5.91 -6.00
C VAL A 167 -16.48 -6.74 -5.99
N THR A 168 -16.80 -7.37 -7.11
CA THR A 168 -18.00 -8.21 -7.25
C THR A 168 -17.68 -9.64 -7.68
N SER A 169 -16.44 -9.91 -8.12
CA SER A 169 -15.99 -11.22 -8.57
C SER A 169 -14.54 -11.47 -8.17
N ILE A 170 -14.29 -12.60 -7.52
CA ILE A 170 -12.96 -13.10 -7.15
C ILE A 170 -12.81 -14.49 -7.77
N GLY A 171 -11.77 -14.67 -8.57
CA GLY A 171 -11.46 -15.91 -9.26
C GLY A 171 -11.00 -17.00 -8.32
N VAL A 172 -11.00 -18.23 -8.82
CA VAL A 172 -10.45 -19.39 -8.11
C VAL A 172 -8.95 -19.18 -7.89
N ASN A 173 -8.44 -19.61 -6.73
CA ASN A 173 -7.00 -19.63 -6.42
C ASN A 173 -6.29 -18.27 -6.51
N VAL A 174 -7.01 -17.15 -6.36
CA VAL A 174 -6.43 -15.80 -6.46
C VAL A 174 -5.21 -15.60 -5.56
N PHE A 175 -5.21 -16.18 -4.36
CA PHE A 175 -4.09 -16.14 -3.40
C PHE A 175 -3.49 -17.52 -3.12
N MET A 176 -3.56 -18.43 -4.11
CA MET A 176 -2.88 -19.72 -4.01
C MET A 176 -1.39 -19.51 -3.73
N ASN A 177 -0.78 -20.36 -2.90
CA ASN A 177 0.63 -20.26 -2.50
C ASN A 177 1.05 -18.90 -1.89
N CYS A 178 0.11 -18.08 -1.39
CA CYS A 178 0.41 -16.88 -0.60
C CYS A 178 0.64 -17.25 0.88
N GLU A 179 1.76 -17.93 1.14
CA GLU A 179 2.05 -18.58 2.43
C GLU A 179 2.10 -17.58 3.60
N ASN A 180 2.66 -16.39 3.39
CA ASN A 180 2.77 -15.35 4.43
C ASN A 180 1.59 -14.40 4.50
N LEU A 181 0.46 -14.66 3.82
CA LEU A 181 -0.72 -13.80 3.89
C LEU A 181 -1.26 -13.81 5.32
N GLN A 182 -1.26 -12.66 5.97
CA GLN A 182 -1.66 -12.48 7.37
C GLN A 182 -3.04 -11.86 7.48
N SER A 183 -3.35 -10.86 6.64
CA SER A 183 -4.64 -10.18 6.70
C SER A 183 -5.21 -9.77 5.35
N ILE A 184 -6.55 -9.83 5.26
CA ILE A 184 -7.34 -9.32 4.15
C ILE A 184 -8.32 -8.28 4.70
N LEU A 185 -8.13 -7.01 4.34
CA LEU A 185 -8.99 -5.91 4.72
C LEU A 185 -10.00 -5.63 3.59
N ILE A 186 -11.28 -5.55 3.94
CA ILE A 186 -12.33 -5.11 3.01
C ILE A 186 -12.70 -3.68 3.37
N ASP A 187 -12.38 -2.76 2.46
CA ASP A 187 -12.59 -1.32 2.59
C ASP A 187 -14.03 -0.97 2.18
N SER A 188 -14.96 -1.14 3.13
CA SER A 188 -16.39 -0.89 2.98
C SER A 188 -16.99 -0.51 4.32
N THR A 189 -17.74 0.59 4.38
CA THR A 189 -18.60 0.93 5.52
C THR A 189 -19.99 0.30 5.42
N ASP A 190 -20.35 -0.25 4.26
CA ASP A 190 -21.59 -0.98 4.04
C ASP A 190 -21.40 -2.46 4.37
N GLU A 191 -22.04 -2.92 5.46
CA GLU A 191 -21.98 -4.30 5.94
C GLU A 191 -22.51 -5.31 4.90
N ASN A 192 -23.51 -4.94 4.09
CA ASN A 192 -24.04 -5.85 3.07
C ASN A 192 -23.03 -6.07 1.95
N LYS A 193 -22.34 -5.00 1.52
CA LYS A 193 -21.28 -5.12 0.52
C LYS A 193 -20.08 -5.88 1.06
N ARG A 194 -19.71 -5.64 2.33
CA ARG A 194 -18.63 -6.35 3.00
C ARG A 194 -18.92 -7.84 3.10
N GLU A 195 -20.08 -8.22 3.62
CA GLU A 195 -20.53 -9.61 3.74
C GLU A 195 -20.59 -10.31 2.37
N ARG A 196 -21.05 -9.61 1.33
CA ARG A 196 -21.00 -10.11 -0.05
C ARG A 196 -19.58 -10.45 -0.51
N ILE A 197 -18.60 -9.59 -0.23
CA ILE A 197 -17.20 -9.85 -0.59
C ILE A 197 -16.61 -10.99 0.25
N ILE A 198 -16.92 -11.07 1.54
CA ILE A 198 -16.50 -12.18 2.42
C ILE A 198 -16.92 -13.54 1.85
N ARG A 199 -18.12 -13.62 1.26
CA ARG A 199 -18.62 -14.85 0.61
C ARG A 199 -17.88 -15.24 -0.66
N LEU A 200 -17.20 -14.29 -1.33
CA LEU A 200 -16.38 -14.55 -2.51
C LEU A 200 -14.97 -15.05 -2.15
N ILE A 201 -14.53 -14.84 -0.91
CA ILE A 201 -13.22 -15.26 -0.43
C ILE A 201 -13.25 -16.76 -0.08
N PRO A 202 -12.25 -17.56 -0.51
CA PRO A 202 -12.15 -18.98 -0.16
C PRO A 202 -12.17 -19.24 1.36
N GLU A 203 -12.80 -20.34 1.79
CA GLU A 203 -12.96 -20.70 3.21
C GLU A 203 -11.63 -20.72 3.99
N GLU A 204 -10.57 -21.23 3.38
CA GLU A 204 -9.22 -21.32 3.96
C GLU A 204 -8.61 -19.95 4.32
N LEU A 205 -9.05 -18.88 3.65
CA LEU A 205 -8.58 -17.52 3.88
C LEU A 205 -9.52 -16.70 4.76
N LYS A 206 -10.74 -17.17 5.03
CA LYS A 206 -11.70 -16.42 5.85
C LYS A 206 -11.15 -16.09 7.23
N SER A 207 -10.38 -16.99 7.84
CA SER A 207 -9.72 -16.75 9.13
C SER A 207 -8.82 -15.50 9.15
N LYS A 208 -8.33 -15.05 7.99
CA LYS A 208 -7.42 -13.90 7.82
C LYS A 208 -8.15 -12.58 7.52
N ILE A 209 -9.47 -12.59 7.36
CA ILE A 209 -10.23 -11.36 7.06
C ILE A 209 -10.30 -10.48 8.31
N VAL A 210 -10.10 -9.18 8.13
CA VAL A 210 -10.16 -8.18 9.21
C VAL A 210 -11.61 -7.94 9.65
N LEU A 211 -11.83 -7.88 10.97
CA LEU A 211 -13.13 -7.79 11.63
C LEU A 211 -13.83 -6.44 11.48
N CYS A 212 -13.11 -5.39 11.12
CA CYS A 212 -13.62 -4.01 11.01
C CYS A 212 -13.10 -3.33 9.73
N SER A 213 -13.73 -2.23 9.35
CA SER A 213 -13.31 -1.40 8.21
C SER A 213 -12.08 -0.55 8.56
N LYS A 214 -11.44 0.00 7.53
CA LYS A 214 -10.33 0.94 7.69
C LYS A 214 -10.74 2.19 8.45
N GLU A 215 -11.92 2.73 8.17
CA GLU A 215 -12.48 3.91 8.83
C GLU A 215 -12.71 3.63 10.31
N GLU A 216 -13.24 2.47 10.67
CA GLU A 216 -13.45 2.09 12.07
C GLU A 216 -12.13 2.03 12.86
N ILE A 217 -11.09 1.45 12.25
CA ILE A 217 -9.73 1.42 12.82
C ILE A 217 -9.21 2.85 13.02
N GLN A 218 -9.35 3.71 12.00
CA GLN A 218 -8.89 5.10 12.07
C GLN A 218 -9.65 5.92 13.12
N ILE A 219 -10.97 5.72 13.24
CA ILE A 219 -11.80 6.38 14.24
C ILE A 219 -11.35 5.96 15.64
N LEU A 220 -11.14 4.67 15.88
CA LEU A 220 -10.65 4.14 17.15
C LEU A 220 -9.29 4.76 17.51
N TRP A 221 -8.33 4.73 16.59
CA TRP A 221 -7.00 5.31 16.82
C TRP A 221 -7.09 6.80 17.14
N LYS A 222 -7.90 7.54 16.37
CA LYS A 222 -8.10 8.98 16.58
C LYS A 222 -8.73 9.26 17.94
N GLN A 223 -9.70 8.46 18.38
CA GLN A 223 -10.36 8.60 19.68
C GLN A 223 -9.37 8.37 20.83
N GLU A 224 -8.60 7.28 20.77
CA GLU A 224 -7.64 6.94 21.83
C GLU A 224 -6.46 7.91 21.86
N LEU A 225 -5.83 8.21 20.73
CA LEU A 225 -4.73 9.17 20.66
C LEU A 225 -5.14 10.60 21.06
N LYS A 226 -6.40 10.97 20.85
CA LYS A 226 -6.93 12.27 21.33
C LYS A 226 -6.79 12.39 22.84
N ARG A 227 -6.91 11.29 23.60
CA ARG A 227 -6.78 11.28 25.07
C ARG A 227 -5.42 11.85 25.49
N ILE A 228 -4.35 11.52 24.78
CA ILE A 228 -3.01 12.09 25.01
C ILE A 228 -3.04 13.61 24.87
N THR A 229 -3.60 14.13 23.79
CA THR A 229 -3.67 15.59 23.54
C THR A 229 -4.65 16.33 24.46
N THR A 230 -5.52 15.62 25.16
CA THR A 230 -6.46 16.20 26.14
C THR A 230 -6.02 16.05 27.59
N THR A 231 -4.94 15.30 27.84
CA THR A 231 -4.33 15.20 29.17
C THR A 231 -3.34 16.35 29.36
N PRO A 232 -3.43 17.15 30.43
CA PRO A 232 -2.47 18.24 30.68
C PRO A 232 -1.02 17.74 30.87
N HIS A 233 -0.84 16.66 31.64
CA HIS A 233 0.46 16.08 32.03
C HIS A 233 1.34 15.65 30.86
N THR A 234 0.73 15.32 29.72
CA THR A 234 1.45 14.91 28.51
C THR A 234 1.97 16.11 27.73
N THR A 235 1.64 17.35 28.13
CA THR A 235 2.16 18.55 27.47
C THR A 235 3.62 18.74 27.85
N PRO A 236 4.55 18.95 26.90
CA PRO A 236 5.96 19.18 27.21
C PRO A 236 6.19 20.38 28.15
N LEU A 237 5.24 21.31 28.16
CA LEU A 237 5.25 22.49 29.03
C LEU A 237 4.72 22.24 30.44
N TYR A 238 4.08 21.09 30.72
CA TYR A 238 3.34 20.85 31.97
C TYR A 238 4.21 21.16 33.18
N ARG A 239 5.37 20.50 33.23
CA ARG A 239 6.40 20.66 34.26
C ARG A 239 6.77 22.10 34.58
N TYR A 240 6.83 22.98 33.58
CA TYR A 240 7.29 24.36 33.77
C TYR A 240 6.23 25.27 34.39
N PHE A 241 4.95 24.89 34.26
CA PHE A 241 3.82 25.76 34.60
C PHE A 241 2.80 25.12 35.54
N SER A 242 3.05 23.90 36.02
CA SER A 242 2.20 23.21 36.99
C SER A 242 2.94 22.81 38.27
N SER A 243 4.27 22.97 38.31
CA SER A 243 5.10 22.56 39.45
C SER A 243 5.11 23.62 40.55
N ASP A 244 4.98 23.19 41.80
CA ASP A 244 5.18 24.04 42.99
C ASP A 244 6.65 24.39 43.26
N LEU A 245 7.59 23.93 42.41
CA LEU A 245 9.02 24.21 42.55
C LEU A 245 9.39 25.70 42.44
N TYR A 246 8.48 26.53 41.93
CA TYR A 246 8.68 27.97 41.77
C TYR A 246 7.45 28.72 42.30
N GLU A 247 7.46 29.06 43.59
CA GLU A 247 6.33 29.74 44.27
C GLU A 247 5.89 31.04 43.57
N GLU A 248 6.78 31.71 42.83
CA GLU A 248 6.50 32.95 42.10
C GLU A 248 6.16 32.75 40.61
N ALA A 249 6.25 31.52 40.07
CA ALA A 249 5.96 31.29 38.66
C ALA A 249 4.44 31.23 38.38
N PRO A 250 3.95 31.88 37.31
CA PRO A 250 2.54 31.84 36.96
C PRO A 250 2.15 30.40 36.57
N LYS A 251 1.25 29.80 37.36
CA LYS A 251 0.66 28.51 37.03
C LYS A 251 -0.28 28.65 35.85
N LEU A 252 -0.10 27.83 34.80
CA LEU A 252 -1.07 27.79 33.71
C LEU A 252 -2.24 26.88 34.08
N PRO A 253 -3.50 27.34 33.88
CA PRO A 253 -4.66 26.46 33.96
C PRO A 253 -4.54 25.26 33.02
N ASN A 254 -5.05 24.11 33.48
CA ASN A 254 -5.08 22.87 32.70
C ASN A 254 -5.72 23.05 31.32
N GLU A 255 -6.70 23.94 31.19
CA GLU A 255 -7.36 24.28 29.92
C GLU A 255 -6.40 24.86 28.88
N LEU A 256 -5.47 25.72 29.30
CA LEU A 256 -4.44 26.29 28.43
C LEU A 256 -3.39 25.25 28.08
N LEU A 257 -2.97 24.42 29.04
CA LEU A 257 -2.01 23.33 28.80
C LEU A 257 -2.56 22.30 27.79
N VAL A 258 -3.85 21.98 27.86
CA VAL A 258 -4.56 21.17 26.87
C VAL A 258 -4.63 21.87 25.52
N THR A 259 -4.88 23.18 25.48
CA THR A 259 -4.92 23.96 24.23
C THR A 259 -3.56 23.94 23.53
N VAL A 260 -2.48 24.14 24.28
CA VAL A 260 -1.10 23.97 23.78
C VAL A 260 -0.90 22.57 23.26
N ASN A 261 -1.32 21.55 24.00
CA ASN A 261 -1.14 20.16 23.61
C ASN A 261 -1.85 19.81 22.30
N ARG A 262 -3.08 20.32 22.10
CA ARG A 262 -3.81 20.18 20.83
C ARG A 262 -3.11 20.90 19.67
N PHE A 263 -2.49 22.05 19.93
CA PHE A 263 -1.74 22.80 18.92
C PHE A 263 -0.46 22.07 18.50
N VAL A 264 0.24 21.46 19.47
CA VAL A 264 1.40 20.61 19.21
C VAL A 264 0.99 19.33 18.46
N GLY A 265 -0.15 18.74 18.81
CA GLY A 265 -0.76 17.63 18.08
C GLY A 265 0.20 16.44 17.92
N GLY A 266 0.47 16.07 16.66
CA GLY A 266 1.36 14.96 16.32
C GLY A 266 2.84 15.17 16.64
N ALA A 267 3.26 16.39 16.97
CA ALA A 267 4.61 16.67 17.46
C ALA A 267 4.78 16.36 18.95
N ASN A 268 3.71 15.99 19.66
CA ASN A 268 3.80 15.59 21.06
C ASN A 268 4.56 14.25 21.14
N PRO A 269 5.61 14.13 21.97
CA PRO A 269 6.46 12.94 22.01
C PRO A 269 5.69 11.69 22.46
N TYR A 270 4.78 11.81 23.42
CA TYR A 270 3.94 10.69 23.87
C TYR A 270 2.91 10.30 22.81
N TYR A 271 2.38 11.27 22.05
CA TYR A 271 1.51 10.98 20.91
C TYR A 271 2.26 10.18 19.84
N LYS A 272 3.47 10.61 19.50
CA LYS A 272 4.31 9.95 18.50
C LYS A 272 4.68 8.53 18.94
N GLU A 273 5.09 8.36 20.20
CA GLU A 273 5.37 7.05 20.79
C GLU A 273 4.14 6.13 20.72
N ALA A 274 2.97 6.60 21.14
CA ALA A 274 1.73 5.81 21.08
C ALA A 274 1.34 5.46 19.64
N PHE A 275 1.39 6.43 18.71
CA PHE A 275 1.09 6.19 17.30
C PHE A 275 2.05 5.15 16.71
N ASP A 276 3.34 5.27 17.02
CA ASP A 276 4.38 4.37 16.53
C ASP A 276 4.23 2.95 17.08
N LEU A 277 3.69 2.78 18.29
CA LEU A 277 3.37 1.48 18.87
C LEU A 277 2.08 0.89 18.27
N ILE A 278 1.04 1.72 18.11
CA ILE A 278 -0.28 1.30 17.58
C ILE A 278 -0.16 0.75 16.15
N GLN A 279 0.65 1.34 15.29
CA GLN A 279 0.84 0.87 13.90
C GLN A 279 1.40 -0.56 13.80
N HIS A 280 2.03 -1.07 14.86
CA HIS A 280 2.58 -2.43 14.91
C HIS A 280 1.62 -3.45 15.54
N VAL A 281 0.46 -3.01 16.04
CA VAL A 281 -0.55 -3.91 16.61
C VAL A 281 -1.20 -4.70 15.47
N PRO A 282 -1.20 -6.05 15.51
CA PRO A 282 -1.87 -6.87 14.52
C PRO A 282 -3.35 -6.51 14.39
N LEU A 283 -3.85 -6.41 13.16
CA LEU A 283 -5.25 -6.13 12.91
C LEU A 283 -6.14 -7.27 13.45
N PRO A 284 -7.34 -6.96 13.97
CA PRO A 284 -8.24 -7.97 14.50
C PRO A 284 -8.82 -8.79 13.34
N ILE A 285 -8.54 -10.10 13.29
CA ILE A 285 -8.98 -10.99 12.20
C ILE A 285 -10.02 -12.01 12.67
N PHE A 286 -10.79 -12.62 11.76
CA PHE A 286 -11.82 -13.61 12.12
C PHE A 286 -11.27 -14.78 12.94
N LYS A 287 -10.00 -15.17 12.77
CA LYS A 287 -9.33 -16.20 13.58
C LYS A 287 -9.37 -15.89 15.08
N ASP A 288 -9.38 -14.61 15.46
CA ASP A 288 -9.37 -14.17 16.85
C ASP A 288 -10.75 -14.30 17.52
N GLY A 289 -11.78 -14.69 16.75
CA GLY A 289 -13.14 -14.91 17.23
C GLY A 289 -13.85 -13.61 17.67
N GLN A 290 -14.97 -13.76 18.39
CA GLN A 290 -15.81 -12.63 18.80
C GLN A 290 -15.08 -11.62 19.70
N ASN A 291 -14.06 -12.08 20.45
CA ASN A 291 -13.29 -11.22 21.35
C ASN A 291 -12.11 -10.53 20.65
N GLY A 292 -11.75 -10.91 19.42
CA GLY A 292 -10.59 -10.35 18.71
C GLY A 292 -10.63 -8.83 18.57
N LEU A 293 -11.80 -8.30 18.17
CA LEU A 293 -12.00 -6.85 18.05
C LEU A 293 -11.93 -6.14 19.42
N GLN A 294 -12.43 -6.78 20.48
CA GLN A 294 -12.39 -6.23 21.83
C GLN A 294 -10.97 -6.21 22.38
N ASN A 295 -10.22 -7.31 22.24
CA ASN A 295 -8.82 -7.40 22.61
C ASN A 295 -7.96 -6.38 21.85
N TYR A 296 -8.24 -6.16 20.56
CA TYR A 296 -7.56 -5.13 19.76
C TYR A 296 -7.82 -3.72 20.31
N LYS A 297 -9.07 -3.39 20.63
CA LYS A 297 -9.45 -2.11 21.27
C LYS A 297 -8.76 -1.92 22.61
N GLU A 298 -8.77 -2.94 23.46
CA GLU A 298 -8.11 -2.93 24.76
C GLU A 298 -6.60 -2.75 24.61
N ARG A 299 -5.96 -3.42 23.66
CA ARG A 299 -4.53 -3.27 23.42
C ARG A 299 -4.13 -1.86 23.00
N ILE A 300 -4.92 -1.22 22.14
CA ILE A 300 -4.70 0.19 21.76
C ILE A 300 -4.86 1.10 22.98
N LYS A 301 -5.90 0.87 23.78
CA LYS A 301 -6.16 1.63 24.99
C LYS A 301 -4.99 1.50 25.99
N GLU A 302 -4.48 0.29 26.21
CA GLU A 302 -3.31 0.04 27.09
C GLU A 302 -2.06 0.80 26.64
N ILE A 303 -1.78 0.84 25.32
CA ILE A 303 -0.64 1.59 24.78
C ILE A 303 -0.76 3.08 25.11
N VAL A 304 -1.95 3.64 24.89
CA VAL A 304 -2.23 5.05 25.20
C VAL A 304 -2.17 5.33 26.69
N ASP A 305 -2.76 4.44 27.51
CA ASP A 305 -2.74 4.53 28.98
C ASP A 305 -1.30 4.51 29.50
N GLY A 306 -0.46 3.60 28.99
CA GLY A 306 0.96 3.54 29.36
C GLY A 306 1.73 4.81 29.02
N CYS A 307 1.47 5.43 27.86
CA CYS A 307 2.09 6.70 27.48
C CYS A 307 1.64 7.85 28.39
N ILE A 308 0.38 7.86 28.81
CA ILE A 308 -0.16 8.86 29.75
C ILE A 308 0.46 8.66 31.14
N SER A 309 0.49 7.43 31.66
CA SER A 309 1.07 7.12 32.97
C SER A 309 2.55 7.49 33.04
N LYS A 310 3.33 7.15 32.01
CA LYS A 310 4.74 7.55 31.88
C LYS A 310 4.92 9.07 31.96
N ALA A 311 4.02 9.84 31.33
CA ALA A 311 4.05 11.29 31.43
C ALA A 311 3.76 11.80 32.85
N VAL A 312 2.83 11.17 33.57
CA VAL A 312 2.51 11.53 34.96
C VAL A 312 3.70 11.20 35.88
N GLU A 313 4.24 9.99 35.81
CA GLU A 313 5.38 9.54 36.61
C GLU A 313 6.61 10.44 36.41
N MET A 314 6.96 10.78 35.16
CA MET A 314 8.07 11.69 34.86
C MET A 314 7.91 13.10 35.45
N ASN A 315 6.66 13.53 35.64
CA ASN A 315 6.36 14.81 36.28
C ASN A 315 6.43 14.70 37.81
N GLU A 316 6.11 13.54 38.40
CA GLU A 316 6.10 13.29 39.85
C GLU A 316 7.48 12.91 40.45
N GLU A 317 8.28 12.07 39.79
CA GLU A 317 9.59 11.60 40.30
C GLU A 317 10.63 12.71 40.48
N ARG A 318 10.53 13.78 39.67
CA ARG A 318 11.44 14.94 39.76
C ARG A 318 10.98 16.01 40.74
N THR A 319 9.80 15.86 41.36
CA THR A 319 9.37 16.63 42.53
C THR A 319 9.89 16.05 43.84
N LEU A 320 10.27 14.76 43.87
CA LEU A 320 10.74 14.04 45.07
C LEU A 320 12.27 13.88 45.16
N SER A 321 13.02 14.20 44.10
CA SER A 321 14.48 14.02 44.00
C SER A 321 15.31 15.30 44.22
N LEU A 322 14.71 16.34 44.82
CA LEU A 322 15.33 17.59 45.25
C LEU A 322 14.89 17.92 46.67
#